data_AF-Q48266-F1
#
_entry.id   AF-Q48266-F1
#
_cell.length_a   1.000
_cell.length_b   1.000
_cell.length_c   1.000
_cell.angle_alpha   90.00
_cell.angle_beta   90.00
_cell.angle_gamma   90.00
#
_symmetry.space_group_name_H-M   'P 1'
#
loop_
_entity.id
_entity.type
_entity.pdbx_description
1 polymer ?
#
loop_
_entity_poly.entity_id
_entity_poly.type
_entity_poly.pdbx_seq_one_letter_code
_entity_poly.pdbx_strand_id
1 'polypeptide(L)'
;MPMNTNFEQLRKQELELRKLLEELETLPQTPQIKLQKQKIQTYIDKITPSILSGFDQKFKEIIENLSNEFEKEKSTPLKEPQTTPTPCKDLVVSTPKDNTYTTYHNNANKVNLGKLSEREANLLFAIFQKLKDQGNTLIRFEPQDLKRMIMVKSNLTNRQLLQILKNLLDNIGGANFWIIREHVENGEIYEDHTSYMLFKQFDIRIHKPTQTIEYLEVQLNDSYHYLLNNLGMGGQYTSFKLLEFQRVRGKYAKTLYRLLKQYKSTGILSVEWDQFRELLDIPKDYKMENIDQKVLTPSLKELRKIYPFEHLSYKKERKSHDKRKVTHIDFYFEQLPQGETKKQKQADKQRAQRDIKLIAWDIHNQIAKRNAKATIEARFLELKTLIGYQFRHNNGTILQIDNATFEKNQMFLHVSTSKNSQKFLVSNKTFALELLFVNGYSLKKDMLEIDPPSIHPITNEPIKEFAEYIGKTIHITNFNVDQCPEGINNYLKITRIVKLNDNRICVSVQDVDKPEKLLKPFIAKDEKHLKNWFKKHYR
;
A
#
# COMPACT_ATOMS: atom_id res chain seq x y z
N MET A 1 -1.37 41.77 3.28
CA MET A 1 0.04 41.69 2.86
C MET A 1 0.22 40.52 1.88
N PRO A 2 1.02 40.67 0.81
CA PRO A 2 1.22 39.60 -0.17
C PRO A 2 2.34 38.66 0.30
N MET A 3 2.00 37.55 0.98
CA MET A 3 2.99 36.57 1.47
C MET A 3 2.44 35.12 1.57
N ASN A 4 1.45 34.72 0.74
CA ASN A 4 0.90 33.35 0.78
C ASN A 4 1.35 32.45 -0.39
N THR A 5 2.03 32.99 -1.40
CA THR A 5 2.48 32.25 -2.59
C THR A 5 3.71 31.37 -2.33
N ASN A 6 4.57 31.76 -1.37
CA ASN A 6 5.85 31.09 -1.10
C ASN A 6 5.65 29.75 -0.36
N PHE A 7 4.70 29.68 0.58
CA PHE A 7 4.41 28.44 1.34
C PHE A 7 3.87 27.31 0.45
N GLU A 8 2.89 27.60 -0.41
CA GLU A 8 2.32 26.56 -1.28
C GLU A 8 3.31 26.08 -2.35
N GLN A 9 4.18 26.96 -2.85
CA GLN A 9 5.29 26.59 -3.73
C GLN A 9 6.31 25.70 -3.02
N LEU A 10 6.76 26.07 -1.82
CA LEU A 10 7.71 25.29 -1.04
C LEU A 10 7.14 23.91 -0.67
N ARG A 11 5.86 23.83 -0.32
CA ARG A 11 5.17 22.56 -0.02
C ARG A 11 5.05 21.66 -1.26
N LYS A 12 4.72 22.22 -2.42
CA LYS A 12 4.67 21.48 -3.68
C LYS A 12 6.06 20.94 -4.05
N GLN A 13 7.09 21.78 -3.89
CA GLN A 13 8.48 21.42 -4.14
C GLN A 13 8.98 20.32 -3.19
N GLU A 14 8.62 20.36 -1.90
CA GLU A 14 8.94 19.29 -0.94
C GLU A 14 8.31 17.94 -1.35
N LEU A 15 7.05 17.95 -1.79
CA LEU A 15 6.34 16.75 -2.23
C LEU A 15 6.99 16.12 -3.47
N GLU A 16 7.38 16.93 -4.44
CA GLU A 16 8.09 16.48 -5.64
C GLU A 16 9.46 15.88 -5.29
N LEU A 17 10.22 16.50 -4.38
CA LEU A 17 11.52 15.98 -3.93
C LEU A 17 11.40 14.66 -3.14
N ARG A 18 10.32 14.49 -2.35
CA ARG A 18 10.05 13.23 -1.64
C ARG A 18 9.69 12.08 -2.59
N LYS A 19 8.91 12.35 -3.65
CA LYS A 19 8.65 11.37 -4.72
C LYS A 19 9.93 10.97 -5.44
N LEU A 20 10.81 11.95 -5.70
CA LEU A 20 12.11 11.71 -6.34
C LEU A 20 13.03 10.85 -5.46
N LEU A 21 12.97 11.00 -4.12
CA LEU A 21 13.67 10.10 -3.19
C LEU A 21 13.15 8.66 -3.26
N GLU A 22 11.83 8.47 -3.31
CA GLU A 22 11.20 7.13 -3.45
C GLU A 22 11.59 6.48 -4.78
N GLU A 23 11.62 7.23 -5.88
CA GLU A 23 12.09 6.72 -7.18
C GLU A 23 13.56 6.31 -7.13
N LEU A 24 14.43 7.11 -6.50
CA LEU A 24 15.86 6.77 -6.33
C LEU A 24 16.09 5.56 -5.40
N GLU A 25 15.12 5.19 -4.56
CA GLU A 25 15.14 3.95 -3.76
C GLU A 25 14.94 2.69 -4.60
N THR A 26 14.27 2.80 -5.74
CA THR A 26 14.04 1.65 -6.65
C THR A 26 15.24 1.33 -7.54
N LEU A 27 16.21 2.25 -7.65
CA LEU A 27 17.41 2.09 -8.48
C LEU A 27 18.56 1.37 -7.76
N PRO A 28 19.50 0.74 -8.50
CA PRO A 28 20.70 0.12 -7.92
C PRO A 28 21.54 1.16 -7.13
N GLN A 29 21.89 0.86 -5.88
CA GLN A 29 22.49 1.84 -4.94
C GLN A 29 23.99 2.10 -5.20
N THR A 30 24.31 2.73 -6.34
CA THR A 30 25.65 3.20 -6.67
C THR A 30 26.08 4.36 -5.76
N PRO A 31 27.40 4.63 -5.61
CA PRO A 31 27.89 5.77 -4.82
C PRO A 31 27.30 7.12 -5.26
N GLN A 32 27.04 7.26 -6.56
CA GLN A 32 26.46 8.46 -7.17
C GLN A 32 24.98 8.64 -6.78
N ILE A 33 24.19 7.56 -6.76
CA ILE A 33 22.78 7.57 -6.31
C ILE A 33 22.70 7.86 -4.81
N LYS A 34 23.61 7.30 -4.00
CA LYS A 34 23.68 7.60 -2.55
C LYS A 34 23.98 9.08 -2.29
N LEU A 35 24.89 9.68 -3.06
CA LEU A 35 25.23 11.09 -2.96
C LEU A 35 24.06 12.00 -3.40
N GLN A 36 23.33 11.63 -4.46
CA GLN A 36 22.15 12.36 -4.90
C GLN A 36 21.02 12.32 -3.86
N LYS A 37 20.77 11.15 -3.26
CA LYS A 37 19.80 11.03 -2.15
C LYS A 37 20.17 11.90 -0.96
N GLN A 38 21.44 11.89 -0.56
CA GLN A 38 21.90 12.71 0.56
C GLN A 38 21.68 14.21 0.30
N LYS A 39 22.00 14.69 -0.92
CA LYS A 39 21.77 16.08 -1.32
C LYS A 39 20.28 16.46 -1.32
N ILE A 40 19.42 15.59 -1.84
CA ILE A 40 17.97 15.82 -1.85
C ILE A 40 17.42 15.84 -0.42
N GLN A 41 17.84 14.90 0.43
CA GLN A 41 17.42 14.86 1.84
C GLN A 41 17.88 16.11 2.59
N THR A 42 19.12 16.55 2.43
CA THR A 42 19.62 17.80 3.05
C THR A 42 18.84 19.03 2.59
N TYR A 43 18.40 19.07 1.33
CA TYR A 43 17.57 20.17 0.84
C TYR A 43 16.16 20.14 1.44
N ILE A 44 15.55 18.96 1.56
CA ILE A 44 14.26 18.78 2.26
C ILE A 44 14.38 19.24 3.71
N ASP A 45 15.42 18.80 4.42
CA ASP A 45 15.65 19.17 5.83
C ASP A 45 15.82 20.69 6.00
N LYS A 46 16.40 21.37 4.99
CA LYS A 46 16.57 22.83 4.97
C LYS A 46 15.25 23.59 4.78
N ILE A 47 14.32 23.09 3.96
CA ILE A 47 13.05 23.78 3.67
C ILE A 47 11.93 23.41 4.65
N THR A 48 12.04 22.26 5.34
CA THR A 48 11.03 21.76 6.28
C THR A 48 10.66 22.76 7.39
N PRO A 49 11.59 23.48 8.04
CA PRO A 49 11.24 24.47 9.07
C PRO A 49 10.39 25.64 8.54
N SER A 50 10.65 26.10 7.32
CA SER A 50 9.87 27.18 6.69
C SER A 50 8.46 26.73 6.32
N ILE A 51 8.30 25.45 5.96
CA ILE A 51 6.99 24.84 5.71
C ILE A 51 6.23 24.70 7.03
N LEU A 52 6.87 24.22 8.11
CA LEU A 52 6.24 24.14 9.44
C LEU A 52 5.80 25.52 9.96
N SER A 53 6.66 26.54 9.84
CA SER A 53 6.30 27.91 10.20
C SER A 53 5.15 28.47 9.36
N GLY A 54 5.11 28.15 8.05
CA GLY A 54 3.99 28.53 7.19
C GLY A 54 2.68 27.82 7.56
N PHE A 55 2.75 26.56 8.02
CA PHE A 55 1.61 25.85 8.58
C PHE A 55 1.10 26.51 9.86
N ASP A 56 1.99 26.86 10.79
CA ASP A 56 1.62 27.53 12.05
C ASP A 56 0.97 28.89 11.79
N GLN A 57 1.45 29.64 10.80
CA GLN A 57 0.89 30.93 10.43
C GLN A 57 -0.48 30.80 9.75
N LYS A 58 -0.66 29.82 8.84
CA LYS A 58 -1.98 29.49 8.25
C LYS A 58 -2.95 28.98 9.32
N PHE A 59 -2.46 28.23 10.30
CA PHE A 59 -3.25 27.73 11.42
C PHE A 59 -3.69 28.88 12.34
N LYS A 60 -2.80 29.85 12.64
CA LYS A 60 -3.15 31.07 13.36
C LYS A 60 -4.18 31.92 12.61
N GLU A 61 -4.00 32.15 11.30
CA GLU A 61 -5.02 32.86 10.48
C GLU A 61 -6.38 32.14 10.51
N ILE A 62 -6.41 30.80 10.48
CA ILE A 62 -7.64 30.02 10.59
C ILE A 62 -8.28 30.18 11.98
N ILE A 63 -7.50 30.12 13.06
CA ILE A 63 -7.98 30.29 14.43
C ILE A 63 -8.51 31.71 14.67
N GLU A 64 -7.84 32.73 14.12
CA GLU A 64 -8.23 34.14 14.24
C GLU A 64 -9.50 34.43 13.42
N ASN A 65 -9.64 33.84 12.23
CA ASN A 65 -10.89 33.89 11.45
C ASN A 65 -12.04 33.12 12.11
N LEU A 66 -11.78 31.96 12.71
CA LEU A 66 -12.78 31.19 13.49
C LEU A 66 -13.25 32.00 14.69
N SER A 67 -12.35 32.66 15.42
CA SER A 67 -12.69 33.49 16.59
C SER A 67 -13.59 34.67 16.20
N ASN A 68 -13.32 35.31 15.06
CA ASN A 68 -14.15 36.37 14.49
C ASN A 68 -15.53 35.90 13.98
N GLU A 69 -15.66 34.63 13.57
CA GLU A 69 -16.97 34.02 13.24
C GLU A 69 -17.78 33.67 14.50
N PHE A 70 -17.12 33.18 15.56
CA PHE A 70 -17.78 32.86 16.83
C PHE A 70 -18.33 34.09 17.57
N GLU A 71 -17.71 35.26 17.44
CA GLU A 71 -18.26 36.51 18.02
C GLU A 71 -19.50 37.05 17.28
N LYS A 72 -19.71 36.66 16.01
CA LYS A 72 -20.88 37.09 15.23
C LYS A 72 -22.08 36.14 15.33
N GLU A 73 -21.90 34.91 15.78
CA GLU A 73 -22.99 33.94 15.96
C GLU A 73 -23.42 33.79 17.42
N LYS A 74 -24.07 34.83 17.97
CA LYS A 74 -25.10 34.59 19.01
C LYS A 74 -26.25 33.84 18.35
N SER A 75 -26.19 32.52 18.38
CA SER A 75 -27.29 31.66 17.93
C SER A 75 -28.58 32.02 18.67
N THR A 76 -29.51 32.65 17.95
CA THR A 76 -30.88 32.82 18.42
C THR A 76 -31.59 31.48 18.22
N PRO A 77 -32.19 30.86 19.25
CA PRO A 77 -32.88 29.58 19.09
C PRO A 77 -34.05 29.72 18.13
N LEU A 78 -34.05 28.94 17.04
CA LEU A 78 -35.12 28.97 16.03
C LEU A 78 -36.42 28.25 16.46
N LYS A 79 -36.50 27.73 17.69
CA LYS A 79 -37.72 27.12 18.26
C LYS A 79 -37.78 27.31 19.78
N GLU A 80 -38.98 27.57 20.30
CA GLU A 80 -39.26 27.54 21.75
C GLU A 80 -38.96 26.14 22.35
N PRO A 81 -38.51 26.06 23.62
CA PRO A 81 -38.24 24.78 24.28
C PRO A 81 -39.52 23.93 24.35
N GLN A 82 -39.59 22.86 23.56
CA GLN A 82 -40.72 21.94 23.60
C GLN A 82 -40.61 21.02 24.82
N THR A 83 -41.54 21.13 25.75
CA THR A 83 -41.70 20.20 26.90
C THR A 83 -42.50 18.95 26.53
N THR A 84 -43.15 18.94 25.37
CA THR A 84 -43.92 17.80 24.88
C THR A 84 -43.01 16.86 24.07
N PRO A 85 -42.89 15.58 24.45
CA PRO A 85 -42.03 14.63 23.75
C PRO A 85 -42.51 14.38 22.31
N THR A 86 -41.61 14.51 21.34
CA THR A 86 -41.87 14.16 19.94
C THR A 86 -41.53 12.69 19.71
N PRO A 87 -42.46 11.84 19.22
CA PRO A 87 -42.14 10.46 18.88
C PRO A 87 -41.08 10.37 17.77
N CYS A 88 -40.13 9.44 17.89
CA CYS A 88 -39.02 9.27 16.93
C CYS A 88 -39.50 9.05 15.48
N LYS A 89 -40.67 8.43 15.30
CA LYS A 89 -41.31 8.21 13.99
C LYS A 89 -41.80 9.49 13.30
N ASP A 90 -42.07 10.54 14.08
CA ASP A 90 -42.67 11.80 13.61
C ASP A 90 -41.59 12.89 13.38
N LEU A 91 -40.31 12.56 13.53
CA LEU A 91 -39.21 13.48 13.30
C LEU A 91 -39.10 13.87 11.82
N VAL A 92 -39.05 15.17 11.56
CA VAL A 92 -38.81 15.73 10.22
C VAL A 92 -37.33 15.55 9.88
N VAL A 93 -37.03 14.69 8.91
CA VAL A 93 -35.67 14.47 8.42
C VAL A 93 -35.37 15.48 7.32
N SER A 94 -34.38 16.34 7.56
CA SER A 94 -33.98 17.44 6.67
C SER A 94 -33.59 16.96 5.26
N THR A 95 -32.98 15.78 5.09
CA THR A 95 -32.77 15.15 3.77
C THR A 95 -32.80 13.60 3.80
N PRO A 96 -33.11 12.91 2.69
CA PRO A 96 -33.03 11.43 2.61
C PRO A 96 -31.63 10.85 2.93
N LYS A 97 -30.56 11.63 2.73
CA LYS A 97 -29.18 11.24 3.08
C LYS A 97 -28.97 11.18 4.60
N ASP A 98 -29.66 12.01 5.37
CA ASP A 98 -29.53 12.05 6.85
C ASP A 98 -30.03 10.77 7.52
N ASN A 99 -30.95 10.04 6.90
CA ASN A 99 -31.35 8.72 7.38
C ASN A 99 -30.28 7.63 7.24
N THR A 100 -29.31 7.82 6.35
CA THR A 100 -28.27 6.81 6.08
C THR A 100 -26.96 7.09 6.82
N TYR A 101 -26.64 8.37 7.04
CA TYR A 101 -25.38 8.81 7.64
C TYR A 101 -25.59 9.36 9.04
N THR A 102 -24.65 9.08 9.93
CA THR A 102 -24.50 9.81 11.19
C THR A 102 -23.43 10.87 10.99
N THR A 103 -23.72 12.11 11.36
CA THR A 103 -22.81 13.24 11.20
C THR A 103 -22.79 14.07 12.47
N TYR A 104 -21.60 14.45 12.94
CA TYR A 104 -21.40 15.23 14.17
C TYR A 104 -20.07 15.99 14.11
N HIS A 105 -19.91 17.00 14.97
CA HIS A 105 -18.70 17.82 15.07
C HIS A 105 -17.50 17.02 15.60
N ASN A 106 -16.31 17.28 15.07
CA ASN A 106 -15.08 16.54 15.44
C ASN A 106 -14.73 16.60 16.94
N ASN A 107 -15.23 17.60 17.68
CA ASN A 107 -15.05 17.66 19.14
C ASN A 107 -15.66 16.44 19.86
N ALA A 108 -16.73 15.83 19.33
CA ALA A 108 -17.24 14.58 19.89
C ALA A 108 -16.21 13.45 19.85
N ASN A 109 -15.23 13.53 18.92
CA ASN A 109 -14.16 12.55 18.84
C ASN A 109 -13.03 12.75 19.86
N LYS A 110 -12.93 13.94 20.46
CA LYS A 110 -11.95 14.26 21.51
C LYS A 110 -12.36 13.68 22.87
N VAL A 111 -13.63 13.31 23.01
CA VAL A 111 -14.16 12.73 24.25
C VAL A 111 -13.84 11.23 24.31
N ASN A 112 -13.49 10.76 25.51
CA ASN A 112 -13.25 9.34 25.75
C ASN A 112 -14.56 8.54 25.73
N LEU A 113 -14.88 7.99 24.56
CA LEU A 113 -15.99 7.05 24.36
C LEU A 113 -15.51 5.59 24.30
N GLY A 114 -14.27 5.29 24.70
CA GLY A 114 -13.66 3.96 24.61
C GLY A 114 -14.24 2.92 25.58
N LYS A 115 -14.94 3.39 26.62
CA LYS A 115 -15.67 2.54 27.59
C LYS A 115 -16.92 1.90 26.99
N LEU A 116 -17.50 2.51 25.96
CA LEU A 116 -18.73 2.03 25.36
C LEU A 116 -18.56 0.63 24.77
N SER A 117 -19.50 -0.25 25.09
CA SER A 117 -19.63 -1.53 24.40
C SER A 117 -20.07 -1.34 22.95
N GLU A 118 -19.97 -2.39 22.13
CA GLU A 118 -20.42 -2.32 20.74
C GLU A 118 -21.88 -1.90 20.59
N ARG A 119 -22.73 -2.36 21.51
CA ARG A 119 -24.17 -2.10 21.52
C ARG A 119 -24.48 -0.68 22.00
N GLU A 120 -23.77 -0.22 23.02
CA GLU A 120 -23.88 1.14 23.53
C GLU A 120 -23.42 2.16 22.47
N ALA A 121 -22.29 1.90 21.79
CA ALA A 121 -21.82 2.75 20.71
C ALA A 121 -22.81 2.80 19.54
N ASN A 122 -23.37 1.65 19.14
CA ASN A 122 -24.43 1.61 18.11
C ASN A 122 -25.63 2.48 18.48
N LEU A 123 -26.10 2.36 19.73
CA LEU A 123 -27.23 3.12 20.22
C LEU A 123 -26.91 4.62 20.26
N LEU A 124 -25.75 5.01 20.79
CA LEU A 124 -25.34 6.41 20.87
C LEU A 124 -25.33 7.09 19.50
N PHE A 125 -24.66 6.49 18.52
CA PHE A 125 -24.54 7.10 17.19
C PHE A 125 -25.83 7.04 16.37
N ALA A 126 -26.76 6.13 16.72
CA ALA A 126 -28.11 6.15 16.19
C ALA A 126 -28.96 7.28 16.83
N ILE A 127 -28.84 7.50 18.14
CA ILE A 127 -29.46 8.63 18.83
C ILE A 127 -28.90 9.96 18.26
N PHE A 128 -27.60 10.07 18.03
CA PHE A 128 -26.98 11.24 17.40
C PHE A 128 -27.56 11.52 16.02
N GLN A 129 -27.79 10.48 15.22
CA GLN A 129 -28.45 10.63 13.92
C GLN A 129 -29.87 11.21 14.06
N LYS A 130 -30.60 10.84 15.11
CA LYS A 130 -31.97 11.31 15.35
C LYS A 130 -32.05 12.70 15.99
N LEU A 131 -31.05 13.08 16.78
CA LEU A 131 -30.94 14.42 17.38
C LEU A 131 -30.37 15.46 16.40
N LYS A 132 -29.71 15.03 15.32
CA LYS A 132 -29.13 15.92 14.30
C LYS A 132 -30.20 16.85 13.70
N ASP A 133 -29.86 18.13 13.67
CA ASP A 133 -30.72 19.23 13.18
C ASP A 133 -32.08 19.35 13.90
N GLN A 134 -32.22 18.75 15.10
CA GLN A 134 -33.45 18.84 15.91
C GLN A 134 -33.34 19.86 17.05
N GLY A 135 -32.22 20.58 17.18
CA GLY A 135 -32.01 21.55 18.27
C GLY A 135 -32.09 20.88 19.64
N ASN A 136 -32.93 21.41 20.53
CA ASN A 136 -33.21 20.89 21.88
C ASN A 136 -34.51 20.05 21.94
N THR A 137 -35.01 19.53 20.82
CA THR A 137 -36.25 18.75 20.83
C THR A 137 -36.13 17.54 21.77
N LEU A 138 -37.12 17.33 22.64
CA LEU A 138 -37.25 16.13 23.46
C LEU A 138 -37.80 14.99 22.59
N ILE A 139 -36.99 13.95 22.36
CA ILE A 139 -37.34 12.84 21.46
C ILE A 139 -37.69 11.58 22.26
N ARG A 140 -38.85 10.99 21.97
CA ARG A 140 -39.30 9.71 22.55
C ARG A 140 -39.02 8.54 21.59
N PHE A 141 -38.30 7.54 22.08
CA PHE A 141 -38.00 6.29 21.39
C PHE A 141 -38.81 5.13 21.98
N GLU A 142 -39.48 4.38 21.12
CA GLU A 142 -40.20 3.17 21.53
C GLU A 142 -39.21 1.99 21.64
N PRO A 143 -39.54 0.92 22.40
CA PRO A 143 -38.66 -0.24 22.55
C PRO A 143 -38.25 -0.90 21.23
N GLN A 144 -39.11 -0.83 20.21
CA GLN A 144 -38.80 -1.35 18.87
C GLN A 144 -37.74 -0.50 18.16
N ASP A 145 -37.75 0.82 18.34
CA ASP A 145 -36.74 1.72 17.81
C ASP A 145 -35.37 1.40 18.42
N LEU A 146 -35.32 1.30 19.75
CA LEU A 146 -34.09 0.97 20.49
C LEU A 146 -33.50 -0.36 20.04
N LYS A 147 -34.34 -1.39 19.88
CA LYS A 147 -33.90 -2.71 19.38
C LYS A 147 -33.33 -2.63 17.96
N ARG A 148 -33.94 -1.83 17.08
CA ARG A 148 -33.43 -1.59 15.72
C ARG A 148 -32.08 -0.87 15.74
N MET A 149 -31.93 0.15 16.58
CA MET A 149 -30.70 0.96 16.69
C MET A 149 -29.49 0.18 17.22
N ILE A 150 -29.70 -0.81 18.08
CA ILE A 150 -28.61 -1.63 18.63
C ILE A 150 -28.11 -2.68 17.61
N MET A 151 -28.91 -3.01 16.58
CA MET A 151 -28.68 -4.07 15.58
C MET A 151 -28.56 -5.48 16.16
N VAL A 152 -29.60 -5.97 16.85
CA VAL A 152 -29.58 -7.34 17.41
C VAL A 152 -30.25 -8.35 16.47
N LYS A 153 -29.57 -9.48 16.24
CA LYS A 153 -30.07 -10.62 15.44
C LYS A 153 -30.99 -11.57 16.21
N SER A 154 -30.90 -11.59 17.54
CA SER A 154 -31.73 -12.36 18.46
C SER A 154 -32.61 -11.43 19.32
N ASN A 155 -33.68 -11.98 19.91
CA ASN A 155 -34.56 -11.20 20.78
C ASN A 155 -33.83 -10.82 22.08
N LEU A 156 -33.45 -9.54 22.23
CA LEU A 156 -33.04 -8.95 23.52
C LEU A 156 -34.20 -9.03 24.51
N THR A 157 -33.92 -9.51 25.72
CA THR A 157 -34.89 -9.39 26.83
C THR A 157 -34.98 -7.94 27.30
N ASN A 158 -36.10 -7.56 27.93
CA ASN A 158 -36.26 -6.20 28.48
C ASN A 158 -35.18 -5.87 29.51
N ARG A 159 -34.76 -6.84 30.33
CA ARG A 159 -33.66 -6.68 31.30
C ARG A 159 -32.32 -6.38 30.62
N GLN A 160 -32.00 -7.09 29.53
CA GLN A 160 -30.78 -6.84 28.77
C GLN A 160 -30.80 -5.47 28.08
N LEU A 161 -31.95 -5.09 27.51
CA LEU A 161 -32.11 -3.76 26.91
C LEU A 161 -31.94 -2.66 27.96
N LEU A 162 -32.59 -2.80 29.12
CA LEU A 162 -32.45 -1.85 30.23
C LEU A 162 -31.00 -1.71 30.70
N GLN A 163 -30.27 -2.83 30.81
CA GLN A 163 -28.86 -2.79 31.18
C GLN A 163 -28.02 -2.01 30.16
N ILE A 164 -28.27 -2.19 28.86
CA ILE A 164 -27.58 -1.42 27.82
C ILE A 164 -27.87 0.08 27.95
N LEU A 165 -29.13 0.46 28.22
CA LEU A 165 -29.51 1.87 28.41
C LEU A 165 -28.82 2.49 29.64
N LYS A 166 -28.80 1.78 30.77
CA LYS A 166 -28.12 2.23 32.00
C LYS A 166 -26.62 2.34 31.80
N ASN A 167 -25.98 1.31 31.24
CA ASN A 167 -24.54 1.34 30.95
C ASN A 167 -24.18 2.47 29.99
N LEU A 168 -25.01 2.74 28.98
CA LEU A 168 -24.79 3.84 28.05
C LEU A 168 -24.77 5.18 28.82
N LEU A 169 -25.74 5.42 29.68
CA LEU A 169 -25.82 6.63 30.50
C LEU A 169 -24.60 6.76 31.43
N ASP A 170 -24.25 5.68 32.15
CA ASP A 170 -23.10 5.66 33.07
C ASP A 170 -21.78 5.93 32.33
N ASN A 171 -21.58 5.29 31.18
CA ASN A 171 -20.37 5.44 30.38
C ASN A 171 -20.25 6.83 29.72
N ILE A 172 -21.37 7.46 29.34
CA ILE A 172 -21.39 8.83 28.84
C ILE A 172 -21.20 9.83 29.97
N GLY A 173 -21.85 9.63 31.11
CA GLY A 173 -21.69 10.50 32.28
C GLY A 173 -20.26 10.47 32.83
N GLY A 174 -19.58 9.33 32.74
CA GLY A 174 -18.17 9.19 33.09
C GLY A 174 -17.18 9.57 31.98
N ALA A 175 -17.65 10.01 30.81
CA ALA A 175 -16.79 10.52 29.77
C ALA A 175 -16.52 12.02 30.00
N ASN A 176 -15.27 12.43 29.92
CA ASN A 176 -14.81 13.79 30.23
C ASN A 176 -15.28 14.80 29.17
N PHE A 177 -16.53 15.26 29.22
CA PHE A 177 -17.03 16.36 28.40
C PHE A 177 -16.74 17.71 29.08
N TRP A 178 -15.47 18.12 29.10
CA TRP A 178 -15.10 19.47 29.55
C TRP A 178 -15.23 20.46 28.40
N ILE A 179 -16.00 21.52 28.61
CA ILE A 179 -15.98 22.71 27.79
C ILE A 179 -14.97 23.65 28.42
N ILE A 180 -13.89 23.91 27.69
CA ILE A 180 -12.84 24.86 28.07
C ILE A 180 -13.15 26.18 27.36
N ARG A 181 -13.28 27.27 28.13
CA ARG A 181 -13.50 28.62 27.58
C ARG A 181 -12.43 29.55 28.11
N GLU A 182 -11.69 30.15 27.20
CA GLU A 182 -10.80 31.26 27.53
C GLU A 182 -11.59 32.57 27.46
N HIS A 183 -11.44 33.42 28.47
CA HIS A 183 -12.00 34.76 28.47
C HIS A 183 -11.04 35.73 29.14
N VAL A 184 -11.18 37.01 28.82
CA VAL A 184 -10.37 38.08 29.42
C VAL A 184 -11.21 38.81 30.44
N GLU A 185 -10.76 38.84 31.69
CA GLU A 185 -11.36 39.63 32.76
C GLU A 185 -10.27 40.53 33.35
N ASN A 186 -10.52 41.83 33.43
CA ASN A 186 -9.56 42.83 33.94
C ASN A 186 -8.16 42.82 33.28
N GLY A 187 -8.06 42.39 32.01
CA GLY A 187 -6.80 42.33 31.28
C GLY A 187 -5.98 41.06 31.52
N GLU A 188 -6.48 40.13 32.33
CA GLU A 188 -5.90 38.80 32.54
C GLU A 188 -6.73 37.74 31.81
N ILE A 189 -6.07 36.67 31.34
CA ILE A 189 -6.72 35.56 30.64
C ILE A 189 -7.10 34.50 31.68
N TYR A 190 -8.39 34.16 31.73
CA TYR A 190 -8.96 33.13 32.58
C TYR A 190 -9.41 31.94 31.71
N GLU A 191 -9.25 30.72 32.25
CA GLU A 191 -9.68 29.47 31.62
C GLU A 191 -10.75 28.81 32.49
N ASP A 192 -11.98 28.80 31.99
CA ASP A 192 -13.10 28.13 32.65
C ASP A 192 -13.22 26.69 32.18
N HIS A 193 -13.18 25.75 33.13
CA HIS A 193 -13.47 24.34 32.91
C HIS A 193 -14.88 24.02 33.37
N THR A 194 -15.82 23.91 32.43
CA THR A 194 -17.20 23.55 32.77
C THR A 194 -17.57 22.19 32.21
N SER A 195 -18.11 21.32 33.06
CA SER A 195 -18.61 20.00 32.66
C SER A 195 -20.13 19.98 32.74
N TYR A 196 -20.78 19.67 31.61
CA TYR A 196 -22.22 19.42 31.54
C TYR A 196 -22.47 17.99 31.08
N MET A 197 -23.59 17.40 31.50
CA MET A 197 -24.04 16.13 30.93
C MET A 197 -24.43 16.31 29.46
N LEU A 198 -24.03 15.36 28.61
CA LEU A 198 -24.34 15.38 27.17
C LEU A 198 -25.84 15.49 26.91
N PHE A 199 -26.62 14.70 27.65
CA PHE A 199 -28.08 14.71 27.60
C PHE A 199 -28.60 15.50 28.79
N LYS A 200 -29.46 16.49 28.52
CA LYS A 200 -30.20 17.25 29.54
C LYS A 200 -31.28 16.37 30.18
N GLN A 201 -31.86 15.46 29.39
CA GLN A 201 -32.85 14.48 29.84
C GLN A 201 -32.55 13.12 29.20
N PHE A 202 -32.57 12.06 30.00
CA PHE A 202 -32.38 10.67 29.57
C PHE A 202 -33.29 9.77 30.43
N ASP A 203 -34.59 9.77 30.11
CA ASP A 203 -35.61 9.20 30.97
C ASP A 203 -36.08 7.85 30.44
N ILE A 204 -35.90 6.81 31.25
CA ILE A 204 -36.35 5.46 30.92
C ILE A 204 -37.64 5.17 31.68
N ARG A 205 -38.75 5.04 30.96
CA ARG A 205 -40.03 4.65 31.55
C ARG A 205 -40.16 3.14 31.58
N ILE A 206 -40.41 2.59 32.77
CA ILE A 206 -40.59 1.15 32.99
C ILE A 206 -41.96 0.91 33.60
N HIS A 207 -42.73 0.01 33.01
CA HIS A 207 -43.95 -0.50 33.63
C HIS A 207 -43.56 -1.47 34.76
N LYS A 208 -43.70 -1.03 36.02
CA LYS A 208 -43.24 -1.80 37.20
C LYS A 208 -43.79 -3.24 37.26
N PRO A 209 -45.09 -3.52 36.99
CA PRO A 209 -45.62 -4.88 37.09
C PRO A 209 -45.01 -5.85 36.07
N THR A 210 -44.88 -5.44 34.80
CA THR A 210 -44.39 -6.32 33.72
C THR A 210 -42.88 -6.22 33.51
N GLN A 211 -42.21 -5.24 34.14
CA GLN A 211 -40.81 -4.90 33.92
C GLN A 211 -40.48 -4.63 32.44
N THR A 212 -41.46 -4.12 31.68
CA THR A 212 -41.29 -3.74 30.27
C THR A 212 -40.89 -2.28 30.18
N ILE A 213 -39.96 -1.96 29.27
CA ILE A 213 -39.66 -0.57 28.91
C ILE A 213 -40.84 -0.06 28.09
N GLU A 214 -41.44 1.06 28.48
CA GLU A 214 -42.50 1.73 27.73
C GLU A 214 -41.89 2.66 26.68
N TYR A 215 -40.90 3.47 27.07
CA TYR A 215 -40.16 4.35 26.18
C TYR A 215 -38.84 4.83 26.81
N LEU A 216 -37.97 5.39 25.97
CA LEU A 216 -36.83 6.21 26.36
C LEU A 216 -37.04 7.64 25.82
N GLU A 217 -36.91 8.65 26.66
CA GLU A 217 -36.91 10.05 26.25
C GLU A 217 -35.51 10.64 26.34
N VAL A 218 -35.04 11.31 25.28
CA VAL A 218 -33.70 11.91 25.21
C VAL A 218 -33.80 13.35 24.74
N GLN A 219 -33.11 14.24 25.45
CA GLN A 219 -32.92 15.63 25.06
C GLN A 219 -31.44 15.98 25.10
N LEU A 220 -30.92 16.56 24.02
CA LEU A 220 -29.56 17.07 23.97
C LEU A 220 -29.44 18.31 24.87
N ASN A 221 -28.33 18.43 25.60
CA ASN A 221 -28.07 19.64 26.37
C ASN A 221 -27.71 20.81 25.44
N ASP A 222 -28.25 22.00 25.74
CA ASP A 222 -28.03 23.22 24.96
C ASP A 222 -26.53 23.52 24.76
N SER A 223 -25.69 23.23 25.78
CA SER A 223 -24.22 23.38 25.72
C SER A 223 -23.54 22.50 24.67
N TYR A 224 -24.20 21.43 24.19
CA TYR A 224 -23.66 20.50 23.19
C TYR A 224 -24.43 20.54 21.87
N HIS A 225 -25.31 21.52 21.65
CA HIS A 225 -26.01 21.66 20.37
C HIS A 225 -25.07 21.70 19.17
N TYR A 226 -23.93 22.39 19.30
CA TYR A 226 -22.92 22.50 18.24
C TYR A 226 -22.33 21.13 17.82
N LEU A 227 -22.45 20.08 18.64
CA LEU A 227 -21.99 18.75 18.28
C LEU A 227 -22.83 18.11 17.19
N LEU A 228 -24.13 18.41 17.13
CA LEU A 228 -25.09 17.72 16.26
C LEU A 228 -25.92 18.65 15.36
N ASN A 229 -26.02 19.93 15.71
CA ASN A 229 -26.80 20.93 14.99
C ASN A 229 -25.84 21.98 14.39
N ASN A 230 -26.25 22.61 13.29
CA ASN A 230 -25.48 23.68 12.61
C ASN A 230 -24.08 23.23 12.13
N LEU A 231 -23.97 21.98 11.66
CA LEU A 231 -22.75 21.40 11.11
C LEU A 231 -22.49 21.97 9.70
N GLY A 232 -22.09 23.24 9.59
CA GLY A 232 -22.26 24.01 8.35
C GLY A 232 -21.08 24.85 7.86
N MET A 233 -20.32 25.54 8.72
CA MET A 233 -19.46 26.63 8.21
C MET A 233 -17.93 26.39 8.28
N GLY A 234 -17.44 25.46 9.11
CA GLY A 234 -15.98 25.30 9.34
C GLY A 234 -15.33 23.99 8.85
N GLY A 235 -16.05 23.07 8.20
CA GLY A 235 -15.48 21.80 7.72
C GLY A 235 -15.05 20.79 8.80
N GLN A 236 -15.35 21.03 10.08
CA GLN A 236 -14.89 20.22 11.22
C GLN A 236 -15.92 19.17 11.68
N TYR A 237 -16.34 18.28 10.77
CA TYR A 237 -17.30 17.23 11.10
C TYR A 237 -16.83 15.85 10.65
N THR A 238 -17.29 14.84 11.37
CA THR A 238 -17.13 13.43 11.01
C THR A 238 -18.46 12.91 10.51
N SER A 239 -18.45 12.22 9.37
CA SER A 239 -19.65 11.62 8.79
C SER A 239 -19.37 10.25 8.19
N PHE A 240 -20.22 9.27 8.52
CA PHE A 240 -20.14 7.90 8.01
C PHE A 240 -21.52 7.24 7.96
N LYS A 241 -21.63 6.15 7.20
CA LYS A 241 -22.87 5.36 7.12
C LYS A 241 -23.12 4.64 8.44
N LEU A 242 -24.28 4.86 9.04
CA LEU A 242 -24.60 4.27 10.35
C LEU A 242 -24.63 2.74 10.30
N LEU A 243 -25.27 2.15 9.27
CA LEU A 243 -25.33 0.70 9.10
C LEU A 243 -23.96 0.05 8.89
N GLU A 244 -23.00 0.75 8.28
CA GLU A 244 -21.61 0.28 8.15
C GLU A 244 -20.94 0.24 9.51
N PHE A 245 -21.04 1.33 10.27
CA PHE A 245 -20.50 1.42 11.64
C PHE A 245 -21.10 0.36 12.57
N GLN A 246 -22.42 0.16 12.51
CA GLN A 246 -23.11 -0.78 13.39
C GLN A 246 -22.66 -2.24 13.17
N ARG A 247 -22.24 -2.58 11.95
CA ARG A 247 -21.73 -3.91 11.58
C ARG A 247 -20.30 -4.19 12.03
N VAL A 248 -19.50 -3.14 12.31
CA VAL A 248 -18.13 -3.29 12.86
C VAL A 248 -18.19 -4.01 14.20
N ARG A 249 -17.42 -5.08 14.35
CA ARG A 249 -17.28 -5.83 15.62
C ARG A 249 -16.02 -5.43 16.38
N GLY A 250 -16.10 -5.45 17.70
CA GLY A 250 -15.07 -5.05 18.66
C GLY A 250 -15.21 -3.60 19.11
N LYS A 251 -15.14 -3.36 20.44
CA LYS A 251 -15.18 -2.00 21.01
C LYS A 251 -14.06 -1.11 20.46
N TYR A 252 -12.83 -1.64 20.43
CA TYR A 252 -11.66 -0.92 19.93
C TYR A 252 -11.76 -0.63 18.44
N ALA A 253 -12.26 -1.58 17.65
CA ALA A 253 -12.45 -1.41 16.22
C ALA A 253 -13.48 -0.31 15.91
N LYS A 254 -14.59 -0.24 16.66
CA LYS A 254 -15.59 0.84 16.52
C LYS A 254 -15.02 2.21 16.86
N THR A 255 -14.30 2.32 17.98
CA THR A 255 -13.65 3.58 18.35
C THR A 255 -12.64 4.00 17.30
N LEU A 256 -11.78 3.08 16.84
CA LEU A 256 -10.79 3.37 15.81
C LEU A 256 -11.44 3.72 14.46
N TYR A 257 -12.49 3.01 14.03
CA TYR A 257 -13.26 3.32 12.83
C TYR A 257 -13.71 4.78 12.82
N ARG A 258 -14.28 5.22 13.96
CA ARG A 258 -14.77 6.58 14.13
C ARG A 258 -13.65 7.60 13.96
N LEU A 259 -12.53 7.38 14.66
CA LEU A 259 -11.36 8.25 14.56
C LEU A 259 -10.81 8.29 13.13
N LEU A 260 -10.68 7.15 12.45
CA LEU A 260 -10.21 7.09 11.06
C LEU A 260 -11.16 7.80 10.07
N LYS A 261 -12.48 7.69 10.26
CA LYS A 261 -13.46 8.37 9.38
C LYS A 261 -13.38 9.89 9.46
N GLN A 262 -12.88 10.47 10.56
CA GLN A 262 -12.59 11.91 10.64
C GLN A 262 -11.53 12.31 9.62
N TYR A 263 -10.50 11.48 9.43
CA TYR A 263 -9.35 11.73 8.56
C TYR A 263 -9.51 11.09 7.17
N LYS A 264 -10.75 10.77 6.77
CA LYS A 264 -11.02 10.12 5.49
C LYS A 264 -10.55 10.92 4.28
N SER A 265 -10.45 12.24 4.41
CA SER A 265 -9.98 13.15 3.36
C SER A 265 -8.46 13.25 3.26
N THR A 266 -7.69 12.83 4.26
CA THR A 266 -6.21 12.85 4.22
C THR A 266 -5.63 11.45 4.11
N GLY A 267 -6.35 10.43 4.58
CA GLY A 267 -5.85 9.05 4.63
C GLY A 267 -4.84 8.79 5.75
N ILE A 268 -4.59 9.78 6.62
CA ILE A 268 -3.60 9.70 7.70
C ILE A 268 -4.21 10.21 9.00
N LEU A 269 -4.12 9.37 10.05
CA LEU A 269 -4.44 9.71 11.42
C LEU A 269 -3.16 9.54 12.27
N SER A 270 -2.62 10.64 12.80
CA SER A 270 -1.54 10.62 13.79
C SER A 270 -2.10 11.00 15.16
N VAL A 271 -1.79 10.20 16.18
CA VAL A 271 -2.25 10.43 17.56
C VAL A 271 -1.08 10.20 18.52
N GLU A 272 -0.95 11.07 19.52
CA GLU A 272 -0.03 10.83 20.63
C GLU A 272 -0.38 9.51 21.32
N TRP A 273 0.64 8.76 21.74
CA TRP A 273 0.46 7.42 22.29
C TRP A 273 -0.42 7.41 23.54
N ASP A 274 -0.24 8.36 24.46
CA ASP A 274 -1.03 8.41 25.69
C ASP A 274 -2.47 8.81 25.40
N GLN A 275 -2.69 9.77 24.50
CA GLN A 275 -4.02 10.13 24.00
C GLN A 275 -4.70 8.96 23.29
N PHE A 276 -3.97 8.18 22.48
CA PHE A 276 -4.51 6.98 21.82
C PHE A 276 -5.00 5.95 22.85
N ARG A 277 -4.21 5.72 23.91
CA ARG A 277 -4.61 4.81 25.00
C ARG A 277 -5.84 5.31 25.74
N GLU A 278 -5.93 6.62 25.99
CA GLU A 278 -7.08 7.24 26.63
C GLU A 278 -8.34 7.13 25.77
N LEU A 279 -8.29 7.56 24.51
CA LEU A 279 -9.42 7.57 23.58
C LEU A 279 -10.02 6.17 23.37
N LEU A 280 -9.18 5.13 23.34
CA LEU A 280 -9.63 3.74 23.20
C LEU A 280 -10.00 3.09 24.54
N ASP A 281 -9.75 3.76 25.68
CA ASP A 281 -9.91 3.18 27.03
C ASP A 281 -9.14 1.85 27.15
N ILE A 282 -7.83 1.92 26.85
CA ILE A 282 -6.91 0.78 26.96
C ILE A 282 -6.43 0.67 28.42
N PRO A 283 -6.56 -0.50 29.06
CA PRO A 283 -6.12 -0.70 30.44
C PRO A 283 -4.65 -0.29 30.65
N LYS A 284 -4.36 0.38 31.76
CA LYS A 284 -3.00 0.92 32.05
C LYS A 284 -1.95 -0.19 32.16
N ASP A 285 -2.34 -1.36 32.66
CA ASP A 285 -1.53 -2.57 32.82
C ASP A 285 -1.22 -3.30 31.50
N TYR A 286 -1.87 -2.94 30.39
CA TYR A 286 -1.55 -3.54 29.10
C TYR A 286 -0.13 -3.17 28.66
N LYS A 287 0.72 -4.21 28.63
CA LYS A 287 2.01 -4.22 27.92
C LYS A 287 1.81 -4.02 26.42
N MET A 288 2.85 -3.57 25.73
CA MET A 288 2.82 -3.31 24.28
C MET A 288 2.34 -4.51 23.46
N GLU A 289 2.79 -5.71 23.80
CA GLU A 289 2.35 -6.98 23.19
C GLU A 289 0.84 -7.22 23.33
N ASN A 290 0.27 -6.90 24.50
CA ASN A 290 -1.17 -7.03 24.75
C ASN A 290 -1.95 -6.02 23.91
N ILE A 291 -1.43 -4.81 23.74
CA ILE A 291 -2.05 -3.80 22.85
C ILE A 291 -2.02 -4.29 21.41
N ASP A 292 -0.90 -4.82 20.94
CA ASP A 292 -0.81 -5.38 19.58
C ASP A 292 -1.77 -6.55 19.37
N GLN A 293 -1.80 -7.51 20.29
CA GLN A 293 -2.60 -8.73 20.16
C GLN A 293 -4.10 -8.53 20.39
N LYS A 294 -4.49 -7.68 21.35
CA LYS A 294 -5.88 -7.54 21.80
C LYS A 294 -6.58 -6.28 21.28
N VAL A 295 -5.83 -5.24 20.91
CA VAL A 295 -6.38 -3.96 20.45
C VAL A 295 -6.14 -3.79 18.96
N LEU A 296 -4.89 -3.69 18.52
CA LEU A 296 -4.54 -3.29 17.14
C LEU A 296 -4.84 -4.41 16.13
N THR A 297 -4.32 -5.62 16.34
CA THR A 297 -4.48 -6.73 15.40
C THR A 297 -5.96 -7.08 15.14
N PRO A 298 -6.81 -7.24 16.18
CA PRO A 298 -8.23 -7.53 15.96
C PRO A 298 -8.96 -6.36 15.29
N SER A 299 -8.64 -5.12 15.67
CA SER A 299 -9.26 -3.93 15.08
C SER A 299 -8.92 -3.80 13.60
N LEU A 300 -7.64 -3.93 13.21
CA LEU A 300 -7.24 -3.87 11.82
C LEU A 300 -7.87 -5.00 10.99
N LYS A 301 -7.93 -6.23 11.54
CA LYS A 301 -8.58 -7.37 10.86
C LYS A 301 -10.05 -7.09 10.56
N GLU A 302 -10.77 -6.43 11.46
CA GLU A 302 -12.16 -6.06 11.24
C GLU A 302 -12.29 -4.91 10.23
N LEU A 303 -11.51 -3.84 10.41
CA LEU A 303 -11.62 -2.63 9.61
C LEU A 303 -11.20 -2.82 8.16
N ARG A 304 -10.22 -3.69 7.87
CA ARG A 304 -9.78 -4.02 6.51
C ARG A 304 -10.86 -4.66 5.63
N LYS A 305 -12.02 -5.00 6.18
CA LYS A 305 -13.19 -5.48 5.42
C LYS A 305 -14.03 -4.34 4.84
N ILE A 306 -13.71 -3.08 5.15
CA ILE A 306 -14.56 -1.92 4.91
C ILE A 306 -13.77 -0.87 4.12
N TYR A 307 -14.38 -0.31 3.08
CA TYR A 307 -13.80 0.81 2.33
C TYR A 307 -13.80 2.11 3.16
N PRO A 308 -12.70 2.88 3.23
CA PRO A 308 -11.43 2.77 2.47
C PRO A 308 -10.25 2.16 3.27
N PHE A 309 -10.53 1.23 4.17
CA PHE A 309 -9.57 0.70 5.14
C PHE A 309 -8.95 -0.65 4.72
N GLU A 310 -9.16 -1.11 3.50
CA GLU A 310 -8.64 -2.41 2.99
C GLU A 310 -7.12 -2.54 3.15
N HIS A 311 -6.41 -1.43 3.01
CA HIS A 311 -4.96 -1.33 3.17
C HIS A 311 -4.54 -0.61 4.46
N LEU A 312 -5.44 -0.55 5.46
CA LEU A 312 -5.16 0.09 6.74
C LEU A 312 -3.91 -0.53 7.38
N SER A 313 -2.92 0.31 7.64
CA SER A 313 -1.68 -0.04 8.32
C SER A 313 -1.37 1.00 9.39
N TYR A 314 -0.43 0.68 10.28
CA TYR A 314 0.03 1.64 11.28
C TYR A 314 1.54 1.58 11.48
N LYS A 315 2.10 2.68 11.95
CA LYS A 315 3.49 2.82 12.39
C LYS A 315 3.52 3.41 13.80
N LYS A 316 4.39 2.88 14.66
CA LYS A 316 4.61 3.40 16.01
C LYS A 316 5.89 4.22 16.01
N GLU A 317 5.76 5.52 16.19
CA GLU A 317 6.89 6.44 16.24
C GLU A 317 7.52 6.46 17.62
N ARG A 318 8.86 6.50 17.66
CA ARG A 318 9.66 6.41 18.89
C ARG A 318 10.65 7.56 18.91
N LYS A 319 11.02 8.04 20.11
CA LYS A 319 12.07 9.08 20.21
C LYS A 319 13.40 8.51 19.71
N SER A 320 14.17 9.33 18.98
CA SER A 320 15.47 8.95 18.42
C SER A 320 16.43 8.38 19.49
N HIS A 321 16.45 9.00 20.67
CA HIS A 321 17.33 8.61 21.78
C HIS A 321 16.76 7.51 22.70
N ASP A 322 15.44 7.32 22.74
CA ASP A 322 14.81 6.25 23.52
C ASP A 322 13.89 5.39 22.64
N LYS A 323 14.49 4.34 22.08
CA LYS A 323 13.79 3.37 21.24
C LYS A 323 12.77 2.53 22.01
N ARG A 324 12.69 2.61 23.35
CA ARG A 324 11.72 1.83 24.14
C ARG A 324 10.38 2.54 24.28
N LYS A 325 10.36 3.88 24.33
CA LYS A 325 9.13 4.67 24.47
C LYS A 325 8.50 5.02 23.11
N VAL A 326 7.27 4.55 22.89
CA VAL A 326 6.43 5.00 21.76
C VAL A 326 5.87 6.38 22.11
N THR A 327 5.92 7.30 21.15
CA THR A 327 5.41 8.67 21.29
C THR A 327 4.14 8.91 20.53
N HIS A 328 4.04 8.37 19.31
CA HIS A 328 2.87 8.51 18.46
C HIS A 328 2.55 7.19 17.78
N ILE A 329 1.30 7.06 17.35
CA ILE A 329 0.86 6.03 16.43
C ILE A 329 0.22 6.69 15.22
N ASP A 330 0.73 6.35 14.05
CA ASP A 330 0.25 6.84 12.77
C ASP A 330 -0.47 5.72 12.04
N PHE A 331 -1.69 5.98 11.61
CA PHE A 331 -2.49 5.07 10.78
C PHE A 331 -2.55 5.61 9.35
N TYR A 332 -2.38 4.72 8.37
CA TYR A 332 -2.37 5.02 6.95
C TYR A 332 -3.42 4.18 6.23
N PHE A 333 -4.26 4.80 5.40
CA PHE A 333 -5.31 4.15 4.62
C PHE A 333 -5.66 4.97 3.35
N GLU A 334 -6.51 4.41 2.49
CA GLU A 334 -6.82 5.07 1.21
C GLU A 334 -7.60 6.38 1.42
N GLN A 335 -7.08 7.48 0.85
CA GLN A 335 -7.71 8.79 0.90
C GLN A 335 -9.00 8.82 0.07
N LEU A 336 -10.08 9.32 0.66
CA LEU A 336 -11.30 9.70 -0.07
C LEU A 336 -11.13 11.13 -0.59
N PRO A 337 -11.17 11.37 -1.92
CA PRO A 337 -11.10 12.72 -2.43
C PRO A 337 -12.29 13.52 -1.94
N GLN A 338 -12.04 14.77 -1.55
CA GLN A 338 -13.09 15.74 -1.40
C GLN A 338 -13.67 16.02 -2.78
N GLY A 339 -14.92 15.61 -3.01
CA GLY A 339 -15.71 16.13 -4.13
C GLY A 339 -15.76 15.34 -5.45
N GLU A 340 -15.07 14.22 -5.62
CA GLU A 340 -15.15 13.47 -6.90
C GLU A 340 -16.11 12.28 -6.86
N THR A 341 -17.10 12.28 -7.76
CA THR A 341 -18.10 11.22 -7.90
C THR A 341 -17.46 9.88 -8.25
N LYS A 342 -17.91 8.80 -7.58
CA LYS A 342 -17.48 7.39 -7.80
C LYS A 342 -17.37 6.95 -9.28
N LYS A 343 -18.15 7.56 -10.18
CA LYS A 343 -18.12 7.29 -11.62
C LYS A 343 -16.82 7.72 -12.30
N GLN A 344 -16.21 8.82 -11.87
CA GLN A 344 -14.97 9.36 -12.45
C GLN A 344 -13.77 8.47 -12.10
N LYS A 345 -13.65 8.05 -10.83
CA LYS A 345 -12.64 7.06 -10.40
C LYS A 345 -12.76 5.71 -11.11
N GLN A 346 -13.97 5.25 -11.40
CA GLN A 346 -14.15 4.00 -12.14
C GLN A 346 -13.69 4.16 -13.61
N ALA A 347 -13.95 5.33 -14.22
CA ALA A 347 -13.43 5.67 -15.54
C ALA A 347 -11.90 5.85 -15.55
N ASP A 348 -11.31 6.41 -14.50
CA ASP A 348 -9.86 6.62 -14.37
C ASP A 348 -9.11 5.33 -14.04
N LYS A 349 -9.70 4.45 -13.23
CA LYS A 349 -9.18 3.08 -13.02
C LYS A 349 -9.25 2.25 -14.30
N GLN A 350 -10.31 2.43 -15.10
CA GLN A 350 -10.40 1.79 -16.42
C GLN A 350 -9.43 2.41 -17.43
N ARG A 351 -9.18 3.73 -17.41
CA ARG A 351 -8.15 4.39 -18.22
C ARG A 351 -6.75 3.89 -17.84
N ALA A 352 -6.40 3.90 -16.56
CA ALA A 352 -5.12 3.37 -16.08
C ALA A 352 -4.92 1.89 -16.44
N GLN A 353 -5.97 1.05 -16.38
CA GLN A 353 -5.89 -0.34 -16.85
C GLN A 353 -5.68 -0.46 -18.37
N ARG A 354 -6.27 0.43 -19.17
CA ARG A 354 -6.02 0.49 -20.63
C ARG A 354 -4.60 0.96 -20.92
N ASP A 355 -4.12 1.97 -20.21
CA ASP A 355 -2.78 2.54 -20.39
C ASP A 355 -1.70 1.52 -20.00
N ILE A 356 -1.88 0.80 -18.88
CA ILE A 356 -0.98 -0.30 -18.48
C ILE A 356 -0.96 -1.42 -19.53
N LYS A 357 -2.11 -1.78 -20.13
CA LYS A 357 -2.15 -2.76 -21.22
C LYS A 357 -1.43 -2.26 -22.47
N LEU A 358 -1.55 -0.97 -22.78
CA LEU A 358 -0.89 -0.35 -23.94
C LEU A 358 0.63 -0.30 -23.76
N ILE A 359 1.09 0.04 -22.55
CA ILE A 359 2.51 0.02 -22.16
C ILE A 359 3.05 -1.41 -22.20
N ALA A 360 2.31 -2.39 -21.68
CA ALA A 360 2.70 -3.80 -21.72
C ALA A 360 2.81 -4.33 -23.17
N TRP A 361 1.88 -3.94 -24.04
CA TRP A 361 1.93 -4.27 -25.47
C TRP A 361 3.13 -3.64 -26.18
N ASP A 362 3.43 -2.36 -25.89
CA ASP A 362 4.61 -1.69 -26.47
C ASP A 362 5.91 -2.34 -25.97
N ILE A 363 6.03 -2.66 -24.68
CA ILE A 363 7.17 -3.41 -24.13
C ILE A 363 7.32 -4.76 -24.83
N HIS A 364 6.23 -5.52 -25.02
CA HIS A 364 6.26 -6.80 -25.74
C HIS A 364 6.73 -6.63 -27.19
N ASN A 365 6.25 -5.61 -27.89
CA ASN A 365 6.68 -5.30 -29.26
C ASN A 365 8.15 -4.86 -29.33
N GLN A 366 8.62 -4.08 -28.38
CA GLN A 366 10.02 -3.67 -28.29
C GLN A 366 10.93 -4.87 -27.98
N ILE A 367 10.49 -5.79 -27.12
CA ILE A 367 11.19 -7.06 -26.86
C ILE A 367 11.21 -7.93 -28.13
N ALA A 368 10.10 -8.06 -28.85
CA ALA A 368 10.04 -8.82 -30.10
C ALA A 368 10.95 -8.23 -31.18
N LYS A 369 10.97 -6.89 -31.33
CA LYS A 369 11.90 -6.18 -32.23
C LYS A 369 13.37 -6.40 -31.84
N ARG A 370 13.69 -6.34 -30.55
CA ARG A 370 15.05 -6.61 -30.04
C ARG A 370 15.46 -8.05 -30.24
N ASN A 371 14.57 -9.02 -30.02
CA ASN A 371 14.83 -10.43 -30.25
C ASN A 371 15.02 -10.74 -31.73
N ALA A 372 14.22 -10.14 -32.62
CA ALA A 372 14.41 -10.28 -34.07
C ALA A 372 15.76 -9.68 -34.51
N LYS A 373 16.13 -8.51 -33.98
CA LYS A 373 17.42 -7.88 -34.25
C LYS A 373 18.60 -8.71 -33.73
N ALA A 374 18.53 -9.21 -32.49
CA ALA A 374 19.54 -10.10 -31.91
C ALA A 374 19.66 -11.43 -32.67
N THR A 375 18.54 -11.97 -33.18
CA THR A 375 18.52 -13.17 -34.02
C THR A 375 19.22 -12.93 -35.37
N ILE A 376 19.00 -11.78 -35.98
CA ILE A 376 19.66 -11.39 -37.25
C ILE A 376 21.15 -11.13 -37.02
N GLU A 377 21.52 -10.43 -35.95
CA GLU A 377 22.92 -10.17 -35.57
C GLU A 377 23.67 -11.48 -35.27
N ALA A 378 23.05 -12.43 -34.56
CA ALA A 378 23.63 -13.75 -34.30
C ALA A 378 23.83 -14.55 -35.59
N ARG A 379 22.82 -14.60 -36.48
CA ARG A 379 22.94 -15.25 -37.80
C ARG A 379 24.04 -14.62 -38.66
N PHE A 380 24.21 -13.30 -38.58
CA PHE A 380 25.27 -12.60 -39.31
C PHE A 380 26.66 -12.88 -38.74
N LEU A 381 26.79 -12.97 -37.41
CA LEU A 381 28.04 -13.34 -36.76
C LEU A 381 28.43 -14.80 -37.08
N GLU A 382 27.47 -15.72 -37.07
CA GLU A 382 27.67 -17.10 -37.52
C GLU A 382 28.10 -17.15 -39.00
N LEU A 383 27.47 -16.35 -39.87
CA LEU A 383 27.85 -16.28 -41.28
C LEU A 383 29.31 -15.81 -41.46
N LYS A 384 29.77 -14.83 -40.67
CA LYS A 384 31.17 -14.36 -40.69
C LYS A 384 32.18 -15.43 -40.32
N THR A 385 31.80 -16.49 -39.61
CA THR A 385 32.71 -17.62 -39.31
C THR A 385 33.17 -18.37 -40.56
N LEU A 386 32.49 -18.20 -41.70
CA LEU A 386 32.88 -18.80 -42.96
C LEU A 386 34.00 -18.03 -43.69
N ILE A 387 34.35 -16.82 -43.24
CA ILE A 387 35.43 -16.04 -43.86
C ILE A 387 36.74 -16.81 -43.76
N GLY A 388 37.47 -16.89 -44.88
CA GLY A 388 38.71 -17.66 -44.99
C GLY A 388 38.51 -19.13 -45.38
N TYR A 389 37.28 -19.65 -45.38
CA TYR A 389 37.01 -21.01 -45.84
C TYR A 389 37.16 -21.09 -47.36
N GLN A 390 37.75 -22.20 -47.82
CA GLN A 390 37.93 -22.51 -49.24
C GLN A 390 37.11 -23.74 -49.62
N PHE A 391 36.41 -23.63 -50.74
CA PHE A 391 35.60 -24.69 -51.30
C PHE A 391 36.11 -25.05 -52.70
N ARG A 392 36.16 -26.34 -53.00
CA ARG A 392 36.59 -26.87 -54.29
C ARG A 392 35.34 -27.29 -55.09
N HIS A 393 35.20 -26.72 -56.27
CA HIS A 393 34.19 -27.14 -57.24
C HIS A 393 34.59 -28.45 -57.91
N ASN A 394 33.61 -29.21 -58.40
CA ASN A 394 33.83 -30.48 -59.12
C ASN A 394 34.76 -30.34 -60.35
N ASN A 395 34.87 -29.14 -60.93
CA ASN A 395 35.77 -28.83 -62.07
C ASN A 395 37.18 -28.36 -61.65
N GLY A 396 37.53 -28.42 -60.36
CA GLY A 396 38.83 -28.02 -59.82
C GLY A 396 38.97 -26.54 -59.43
N THR A 397 37.97 -25.70 -59.69
CA THR A 397 37.99 -24.28 -59.29
C THR A 397 37.92 -24.15 -57.77
N ILE A 398 38.78 -23.31 -57.18
CA ILE A 398 38.73 -22.98 -55.74
C ILE A 398 37.98 -21.65 -55.57
N LEU A 399 36.97 -21.67 -54.70
CA LEU A 399 36.22 -20.52 -54.26
C LEU A 399 36.56 -20.23 -52.81
N GLN A 400 36.96 -18.99 -52.53
CA GLN A 400 37.28 -18.50 -51.20
C GLN A 400 36.20 -17.53 -50.73
N ILE A 401 35.85 -17.60 -49.45
CA ILE A 401 34.95 -16.63 -48.83
C ILE A 401 35.78 -15.49 -48.26
N ASP A 402 35.61 -14.29 -48.81
CA ASP A 402 36.43 -13.13 -48.48
C ASP A 402 35.81 -12.27 -47.38
N ASN A 403 34.49 -12.13 -47.38
CA ASN A 403 33.79 -11.27 -46.43
C ASN A 403 32.29 -11.62 -46.33
N ALA A 404 31.62 -11.10 -45.30
CA ALA A 404 30.17 -11.06 -45.22
C ALA A 404 29.70 -9.66 -44.81
N THR A 405 28.73 -9.10 -45.54
CA THR A 405 28.19 -7.75 -45.30
C THR A 405 26.69 -7.78 -45.04
N PHE A 406 26.21 -6.83 -44.25
CA PHE A 406 24.77 -6.63 -44.01
C PHE A 406 24.33 -5.29 -44.57
N GLU A 407 23.56 -5.31 -45.65
CA GLU A 407 23.14 -4.11 -46.39
C GLU A 407 21.63 -4.17 -46.61
N LYS A 408 20.93 -3.06 -46.40
CA LYS A 408 19.47 -2.94 -46.63
C LYS A 408 18.65 -4.10 -46.02
N ASN A 409 19.01 -4.51 -44.79
CA ASN A 409 18.37 -5.62 -44.06
C ASN A 409 18.54 -7.02 -44.69
N GLN A 410 19.57 -7.20 -45.53
CA GLN A 410 19.91 -8.45 -46.21
C GLN A 410 21.38 -8.81 -45.95
N MET A 411 21.65 -10.10 -45.74
CA MET A 411 23.01 -10.62 -45.58
C MET A 411 23.58 -11.04 -46.93
N PHE A 412 24.83 -10.68 -47.16
CA PHE A 412 25.54 -11.06 -48.37
C PHE A 412 26.88 -11.71 -48.04
N LEU A 413 27.19 -12.76 -48.78
CA LEU A 413 28.46 -13.46 -48.73
C LEU A 413 29.30 -13.04 -49.95
N HIS A 414 30.49 -12.49 -49.71
CA HIS A 414 31.43 -12.12 -50.75
C HIS A 414 32.40 -13.27 -50.96
N VAL A 415 32.52 -13.69 -52.21
CA VAL A 415 33.35 -14.83 -52.60
C VAL A 415 34.24 -14.45 -53.76
N SER A 416 35.41 -15.07 -53.84
CA SER A 416 36.32 -14.93 -54.96
C SER A 416 36.74 -16.28 -55.48
N THR A 417 37.01 -16.31 -56.78
CA THR A 417 37.71 -17.39 -57.48
C THR A 417 38.95 -16.78 -58.12
N SER A 418 39.84 -17.62 -58.67
CA SER A 418 41.05 -17.15 -59.36
C SER A 418 40.79 -16.20 -60.55
N LYS A 419 39.53 -16.09 -61.02
CA LYS A 419 39.17 -15.29 -62.20
C LYS A 419 38.17 -14.16 -61.91
N ASN A 420 37.27 -14.31 -60.93
CA ASN A 420 36.17 -13.37 -60.66
C ASN A 420 35.80 -13.31 -59.17
N SER A 421 35.31 -12.15 -58.72
CA SER A 421 34.65 -11.97 -57.42
C SER A 421 33.13 -11.80 -57.60
N GLN A 422 32.35 -12.39 -56.69
CA GLN A 422 30.89 -12.40 -56.72
C GLN A 422 30.31 -12.22 -55.32
N LYS A 423 29.06 -11.75 -55.26
CA LYS A 423 28.33 -11.52 -54.01
C LYS A 423 27.03 -12.31 -54.02
N PHE A 424 26.84 -13.21 -53.05
CA PHE A 424 25.64 -14.03 -52.91
C PHE A 424 24.72 -13.48 -51.83
N LEU A 425 23.42 -13.38 -52.13
CA LEU A 425 22.39 -13.09 -51.14
C LEU A 425 22.12 -14.35 -50.31
N VAL A 426 22.23 -14.26 -48.99
CA VAL A 426 22.07 -15.41 -48.08
C VAL A 426 21.24 -15.04 -46.86
N SER A 427 20.59 -16.03 -46.26
CA SER A 427 19.70 -15.83 -45.11
C SER A 427 20.28 -16.27 -43.77
N ASN A 428 21.29 -17.16 -43.77
CA ASN A 428 22.08 -17.62 -42.62
C ASN A 428 23.26 -18.48 -43.11
N LYS A 429 24.11 -18.96 -42.19
CA LYS A 429 25.26 -19.83 -42.47
C LYS A 429 24.88 -21.14 -43.17
N THR A 430 23.82 -21.81 -42.71
CA THR A 430 23.37 -23.09 -43.27
C THR A 430 22.95 -22.94 -44.73
N PHE A 431 22.12 -21.93 -45.02
CA PHE A 431 21.68 -21.61 -46.37
C PHE A 431 22.87 -21.26 -47.28
N ALA A 432 23.87 -20.54 -46.78
CA ALA A 432 25.07 -20.24 -47.54
C ALA A 432 25.87 -21.51 -47.92
N LEU A 433 25.99 -22.46 -46.99
CA LEU A 433 26.67 -23.73 -47.23
C LEU A 433 25.88 -24.64 -48.19
N GLU A 434 24.56 -24.71 -48.02
CA GLU A 434 23.66 -25.43 -48.94
C GLU A 434 23.72 -24.85 -50.35
N LEU A 435 23.70 -23.51 -50.47
CA LEU A 435 23.83 -22.82 -51.75
C LEU A 435 25.14 -23.20 -52.46
N LEU A 436 26.27 -23.20 -51.74
CA LEU A 436 27.55 -23.61 -52.30
C LEU A 436 27.55 -25.10 -52.70
N PHE A 437 27.00 -25.97 -51.86
CA PHE A 437 26.91 -27.40 -52.13
C PHE A 437 26.07 -27.72 -53.38
N VAL A 438 24.89 -27.11 -53.51
CA VAL A 438 24.01 -27.26 -54.68
C VAL A 438 24.69 -26.74 -55.96
N ASN A 439 25.54 -25.73 -55.85
CA ASN A 439 26.36 -25.23 -56.96
C ASN A 439 27.65 -26.05 -57.18
N GLY A 440 27.75 -27.27 -56.64
CA GLY A 440 28.85 -28.21 -56.95
C GLY A 440 30.15 -27.94 -56.19
N TYR A 441 30.12 -27.14 -55.12
CA TYR A 441 31.28 -26.86 -54.27
C TYR A 441 31.29 -27.75 -53.01
N SER A 442 32.46 -28.31 -52.70
CA SER A 442 32.70 -29.10 -51.49
C SER A 442 33.82 -28.48 -50.65
N LEU A 443 33.76 -28.62 -49.32
CA LEU A 443 34.76 -28.04 -48.43
C LEU A 443 36.15 -28.65 -48.72
N LYS A 444 37.17 -27.82 -48.87
CA LYS A 444 38.56 -28.27 -49.08
C LYS A 444 39.08 -28.90 -47.78
N LYS A 445 39.34 -30.21 -47.82
CA LYS A 445 39.60 -31.09 -46.65
C LYS A 445 40.91 -30.83 -45.88
N ASP A 446 41.83 -30.01 -46.39
CA ASP A 446 43.18 -29.81 -45.82
C ASP A 446 43.24 -28.79 -44.66
N MET A 447 42.11 -28.46 -44.02
CA MET A 447 42.02 -27.47 -42.92
C MET A 447 41.50 -28.08 -41.61
N LEU A 448 41.80 -29.36 -41.34
CA LEU A 448 41.52 -29.99 -40.05
C LEU A 448 42.77 -29.95 -39.16
N GLU A 449 43.00 -28.80 -38.52
CA GLU A 449 43.59 -28.64 -37.19
C GLU A 449 43.69 -27.14 -36.88
N ILE A 450 42.59 -26.60 -36.34
CA ILE A 450 42.63 -25.34 -35.60
C ILE A 450 42.04 -25.68 -34.25
N ASP A 451 42.90 -25.72 -33.22
CA ASP A 451 42.44 -25.79 -31.84
C ASP A 451 41.43 -24.67 -31.58
N PRO A 452 40.31 -24.96 -30.90
CA PRO A 452 39.27 -23.95 -30.66
C PRO A 452 39.87 -22.74 -29.93
N PRO A 453 39.50 -21.50 -30.30
CA PRO A 453 40.11 -20.32 -29.72
C PRO A 453 39.76 -20.27 -28.23
N SER A 454 40.79 -20.16 -27.39
CA SER A 454 40.65 -20.07 -25.92
C SER A 454 40.15 -18.69 -25.46
N ILE A 455 39.95 -17.73 -26.37
CA ILE A 455 39.59 -16.32 -26.09
C ILE A 455 38.49 -15.85 -27.07
N HIS A 456 37.48 -15.15 -26.55
CA HIS A 456 36.31 -14.70 -27.29
C HIS A 456 36.62 -13.46 -28.17
N PRO A 457 36.34 -13.48 -29.49
CA PRO A 457 36.87 -12.51 -30.45
C PRO A 457 36.23 -11.11 -30.41
N ILE A 458 35.21 -10.89 -29.58
CA ILE A 458 34.56 -9.57 -29.40
C ILE A 458 34.99 -8.89 -28.08
N THR A 459 35.38 -9.68 -27.08
CA THR A 459 35.55 -9.20 -25.70
C THR A 459 36.98 -9.36 -25.17
N ASN A 460 37.85 -10.09 -25.88
CA ASN A 460 39.23 -10.37 -25.47
C ASN A 460 39.37 -11.06 -24.08
N GLU A 461 38.32 -11.76 -23.64
CA GLU A 461 38.29 -12.56 -22.40
C GLU A 461 38.22 -14.07 -22.72
N PRO A 462 38.68 -14.96 -21.81
CA PRO A 462 38.58 -16.41 -22.00
C PRO A 462 37.14 -16.89 -22.21
N ILE A 463 36.94 -17.85 -23.14
CA ILE A 463 35.61 -18.43 -23.39
C ILE A 463 35.14 -19.20 -22.14
N LYS A 464 33.95 -18.85 -21.65
CA LYS A 464 33.36 -19.21 -20.34
C LYS A 464 33.46 -20.70 -19.98
N GLU A 465 34.40 -21.03 -19.09
CA GLU A 465 34.76 -22.37 -18.58
C GLU A 465 33.62 -23.26 -18.02
N PHE A 466 32.37 -22.79 -17.88
CA PHE A 466 31.30 -23.55 -17.21
C PHE A 466 29.98 -23.66 -17.98
N ALA A 467 29.89 -23.10 -19.18
CA ALA A 467 28.69 -23.24 -20.01
C ALA A 467 28.42 -24.70 -20.37
N GLU A 468 29.48 -25.51 -20.48
CA GLU A 468 29.43 -26.95 -20.75
C GLU A 468 28.69 -27.77 -19.69
N TYR A 469 28.50 -27.25 -18.47
CA TYR A 469 27.82 -27.94 -17.37
C TYR A 469 26.32 -27.66 -17.30
N ILE A 470 25.81 -26.64 -17.99
CA ILE A 470 24.39 -26.30 -17.97
C ILE A 470 23.61 -27.33 -18.79
N GLY A 471 22.56 -27.89 -18.19
CA GLY A 471 21.72 -28.93 -18.78
C GLY A 471 22.19 -30.36 -18.48
N LYS A 472 23.39 -30.53 -17.89
CA LYS A 472 23.91 -31.84 -17.48
C LYS A 472 23.31 -32.29 -16.15
N THR A 473 23.22 -33.60 -15.98
CA THR A 473 22.69 -34.24 -14.76
C THR A 473 23.85 -34.72 -13.89
N ILE A 474 23.76 -34.50 -12.58
CA ILE A 474 24.71 -34.99 -11.58
C ILE A 474 24.05 -35.99 -10.65
N HIS A 475 24.85 -36.91 -10.13
CA HIS A 475 24.42 -37.96 -9.24
C HIS A 475 24.88 -37.66 -7.80
N ILE A 476 23.92 -37.54 -6.88
CA ILE A 476 24.20 -37.30 -5.46
C ILE A 476 23.51 -38.36 -4.61
N THR A 477 24.33 -39.13 -3.88
CA THR A 477 23.87 -40.09 -2.89
C THR A 477 23.78 -39.42 -1.52
N ASN A 478 22.59 -39.44 -0.92
CA ASN A 478 22.35 -38.92 0.41
C ASN A 478 22.34 -40.06 1.44
N PHE A 479 23.25 -40.00 2.40
CA PHE A 479 23.38 -40.98 3.49
C PHE A 479 22.71 -40.53 4.79
N ASN A 480 22.01 -39.38 4.81
CA ASN A 480 21.36 -38.83 6.00
C ASN A 480 19.95 -39.39 6.23
N VAL A 481 19.80 -40.71 6.28
CA VAL A 481 18.54 -41.32 6.70
C VAL A 481 18.85 -42.51 7.59
N ASP A 482 18.39 -42.45 8.85
CA ASP A 482 18.44 -43.55 9.82
C ASP A 482 17.67 -44.82 9.37
N GLN A 483 17.20 -44.86 8.12
CA GLN A 483 16.33 -45.89 7.55
C GLN A 483 16.88 -46.54 6.26
N CYS A 484 18.07 -46.18 5.76
CA CYS A 484 18.61 -46.82 4.55
C CYS A 484 20.15 -46.79 4.47
N PRO A 485 20.86 -47.88 4.85
CA PRO A 485 22.33 -47.93 4.82
C PRO A 485 22.93 -47.93 3.41
N GLU A 486 22.13 -48.18 2.38
CA GLU A 486 22.56 -48.18 0.97
C GLU A 486 22.61 -46.77 0.33
N GLY A 487 22.06 -45.75 1.00
CA GLY A 487 22.05 -44.36 0.52
C GLY A 487 21.00 -44.10 -0.57
N ILE A 488 20.35 -42.93 -0.54
CA ILE A 488 19.33 -42.56 -1.54
C ILE A 488 19.99 -41.75 -2.66
N ASN A 489 19.95 -42.27 -3.88
CA ASN A 489 20.46 -41.63 -5.08
C ASN A 489 19.46 -40.62 -5.65
N ASN A 490 19.90 -39.37 -5.88
CA ASN A 490 19.10 -38.34 -6.54
C ASN A 490 19.82 -37.85 -7.81
N TYR A 491 19.06 -37.71 -8.88
CA TYR A 491 19.50 -37.13 -10.15
C TYR A 491 19.11 -35.66 -10.20
N LEU A 492 20.10 -34.77 -10.28
CA LEU A 492 19.87 -33.33 -10.32
C LEU A 492 20.36 -32.74 -11.64
N LYS A 493 19.50 -32.01 -12.35
CA LYS A 493 19.85 -31.29 -13.56
C LYS A 493 20.34 -29.88 -13.23
N ILE A 494 21.46 -29.46 -13.80
CA ILE A 494 21.97 -28.11 -13.63
C ILE A 494 21.21 -27.17 -14.56
N THR A 495 20.53 -26.18 -14.00
CA THR A 495 19.70 -25.25 -14.78
C THR A 495 20.39 -23.93 -15.03
N ARG A 496 21.31 -23.52 -14.14
CA ARG A 496 22.00 -22.23 -14.25
C ARG A 496 23.28 -22.20 -13.44
N ILE A 497 24.32 -21.56 -13.97
CA ILE A 497 25.56 -21.23 -13.24
C ILE A 497 25.80 -19.73 -13.36
N VAL A 498 26.00 -19.04 -12.23
CA VAL A 498 26.18 -17.59 -12.18
C VAL A 498 27.32 -17.24 -11.23
N LYS A 499 28.25 -16.39 -11.67
CA LYS A 499 29.27 -15.79 -10.80
C LYS A 499 28.63 -14.63 -10.04
N LEU A 500 28.72 -14.66 -8.72
CA LEU A 500 28.18 -13.64 -7.82
C LEU A 500 29.16 -12.47 -7.71
N ASN A 501 28.67 -11.31 -7.28
CA ASN A 501 29.44 -10.06 -7.18
C ASN A 501 30.64 -10.13 -6.21
N ASP A 502 30.73 -11.18 -5.39
CA ASP A 502 31.78 -11.44 -4.41
C ASP A 502 32.73 -12.57 -4.84
N ASN A 503 32.80 -12.87 -6.14
CA ASN A 503 33.61 -13.91 -6.77
C ASN A 503 33.22 -15.37 -6.45
N ARG A 504 32.16 -15.61 -5.66
CA ARG A 504 31.60 -16.97 -5.47
C ARG A 504 30.79 -17.41 -6.68
N ILE A 505 30.57 -18.72 -6.82
CA ILE A 505 29.82 -19.27 -7.96
C ILE A 505 28.57 -19.98 -7.47
N CYS A 506 27.41 -19.55 -7.96
CA CYS A 506 26.11 -20.12 -7.66
C CYS A 506 25.68 -21.09 -8.75
N VAL A 507 25.36 -22.32 -8.36
CA VAL A 507 24.87 -23.40 -9.23
C VAL A 507 23.44 -23.73 -8.83
N SER A 508 22.51 -23.45 -9.73
CA SER A 508 21.10 -23.81 -9.58
C SER A 508 20.86 -25.22 -10.13
N VAL A 509 20.19 -26.04 -9.34
CA VAL A 509 19.89 -27.44 -9.65
C VAL A 509 18.41 -27.72 -9.51
N GLN A 510 17.89 -28.65 -10.32
CA GLN A 510 16.51 -29.10 -10.31
C GLN A 510 16.48 -30.62 -10.19
N ASP A 511 15.60 -31.13 -9.34
CA ASP A 511 15.36 -32.57 -9.21
C ASP A 511 14.71 -33.11 -10.49
N VAL A 512 15.29 -34.17 -11.08
CA VAL A 512 14.79 -34.74 -12.33
C VAL A 512 13.46 -35.48 -12.12
N ASP A 513 13.30 -36.15 -10.98
CA ASP A 513 12.10 -36.93 -10.66
C ASP A 513 11.00 -36.05 -10.05
N LYS A 514 11.38 -34.94 -9.42
CA LYS A 514 10.46 -33.99 -8.77
C LYS A 514 10.73 -32.53 -9.17
N PRO A 515 10.51 -32.16 -10.45
CA PRO A 515 10.89 -30.84 -10.99
C PRO A 515 10.19 -29.65 -10.32
N GLU A 516 9.05 -29.87 -9.67
CA GLU A 516 8.30 -28.85 -8.92
C GLU A 516 8.89 -28.53 -7.54
N LYS A 517 9.82 -29.36 -7.04
CA LYS A 517 10.43 -29.19 -5.73
C LYS A 517 11.54 -28.14 -5.78
N LEU A 518 11.38 -27.05 -5.04
CA LEU A 518 12.39 -26.00 -4.93
C LEU A 518 13.61 -26.50 -4.13
N LEU A 519 14.76 -26.62 -4.81
CA LEU A 519 16.03 -26.98 -4.20
C LEU A 519 16.88 -25.73 -3.90
N LYS A 520 17.65 -25.79 -2.82
CA LYS A 520 18.62 -24.75 -2.50
C LYS A 520 19.80 -24.82 -3.49
N PRO A 521 20.25 -23.69 -4.06
CA PRO A 521 21.40 -23.68 -4.96
C PRO A 521 22.70 -24.03 -4.23
N PHE A 522 23.63 -24.66 -4.94
CA PHE A 522 24.97 -24.93 -4.45
C PHE A 522 25.87 -23.70 -4.66
N ILE A 523 26.65 -23.33 -3.63
CA ILE A 523 27.54 -22.16 -3.67
C ILE A 523 28.99 -22.63 -3.56
N ALA A 524 29.74 -22.54 -4.65
CA ALA A 524 31.17 -22.76 -4.67
C ALA A 524 31.92 -21.49 -4.23
N LYS A 525 33.04 -21.70 -3.52
CA LYS A 525 33.89 -20.63 -2.98
C LYS A 525 34.71 -19.97 -4.09
N ASP A 526 35.17 -20.78 -5.04
CA ASP A 526 35.99 -20.40 -6.19
C ASP A 526 35.82 -21.45 -7.31
N GLU A 527 36.47 -21.22 -8.45
CA GLU A 527 36.43 -22.09 -9.63
C GLU A 527 37.05 -23.48 -9.36
N LYS A 528 38.04 -23.57 -8.48
CA LYS A 528 38.69 -24.84 -8.10
C LYS A 528 37.75 -25.71 -7.27
N HIS A 529 37.03 -25.12 -6.32
CA HIS A 529 36.01 -25.79 -5.52
C HIS A 529 34.87 -26.30 -6.40
N LEU A 530 34.45 -25.52 -7.41
CA LEU A 530 33.44 -25.94 -8.37
C LEU A 530 33.91 -27.12 -9.24
N LYS A 531 35.12 -27.06 -9.82
CA LYS A 531 35.69 -28.15 -10.63
C LYS A 531 35.84 -29.45 -9.81
N ASN A 532 36.25 -29.37 -8.55
CA ASN A 532 36.33 -30.52 -7.65
C ASN A 532 34.96 -31.11 -7.32
N TRP A 533 33.96 -30.26 -7.12
CA TRP A 533 32.59 -30.70 -6.88
C TRP A 533 32.00 -31.43 -8.09
N PHE A 534 32.24 -30.93 -9.31
CA PHE A 534 31.86 -31.63 -10.54
C PHE A 534 32.56 -32.98 -10.67
N LYS A 535 33.88 -33.07 -10.49
CA LYS A 535 34.62 -34.34 -10.55
C LYS A 535 34.08 -35.42 -9.58
N LYS A 536 33.47 -35.00 -8.46
CA LYS A 536 32.91 -35.90 -7.45
C LYS A 536 31.52 -36.43 -7.80
N HIS A 537 30.71 -35.64 -8.50
CA HIS A 537 29.27 -35.90 -8.69
C HIS A 537 28.83 -36.02 -10.16
N TYR A 538 29.72 -35.73 -11.09
CA TYR A 538 29.52 -35.88 -12.53
C TYR A 538 30.25 -37.16 -12.99
N ARG A 539 29.48 -38.20 -13.34
CA ARG A 539 29.95 -39.43 -13.99
C ARG A 539 29.11 -39.70 -15.23
#